data_AF-A0A6J4P776-F1
#
_entry.id   AF-A0A6J4P776-F1
#
_cell.length_a   1.000
_cell.length_b   1.000
_cell.length_c   1.000
_cell.angle_alpha   90.00
_cell.angle_beta   90.00
_cell.angle_gamma   90.00
#
_symmetry.space_group_name_H-M   'P 1'
#
loop_
_entity.id
_entity.type
_entity.pdbx_description
1 polymer ?
#
loop_
_entity_poly.entity_id
_entity_poly.type
_entity_poly.pdbx_seq_one_letter_code
_entity_poly.pdbx_strand_id
1 'polypeptide(L)'
;MSLKQSTVAPPDSQERARRVEKRSGLARLLLVAFGVLLLTLAAGSALADSVRGGDTSALRGTNGGERLADFGAEDGIWGFGGDDELYGGEGGDLILGGTGDDFIEAKDGEVDFVGCGSGNDVASVDLVDRVARDCETIYPG
;
A
#
# COMPACT_ATOMS: atom_id res chain seq x y z
N MET A 1 70.29 45.88 32.22
CA MET A 1 70.37 44.44 31.88
C MET A 1 69.48 44.18 30.67
N SER A 2 69.98 43.37 29.76
CA SER A 2 69.63 43.28 28.34
C SER A 2 68.33 42.52 28.03
N LEU A 3 67.70 42.90 26.91
CA LEU A 3 66.55 42.26 26.24
C LEU A 3 66.84 40.81 25.85
N LYS A 4 65.83 39.93 25.94
CA LYS A 4 65.62 38.84 24.98
C LYS A 4 64.11 38.63 24.76
N GLN A 5 63.60 39.13 23.64
CA GLN A 5 62.30 38.74 23.09
C GLN A 5 62.45 37.36 22.44
N SER A 6 61.59 36.42 22.81
CA SER A 6 61.51 35.09 22.22
C SER A 6 60.57 35.15 21.01
N THR A 7 61.13 35.11 19.80
CA THR A 7 60.35 35.07 18.56
C THR A 7 59.88 33.64 18.30
N VAL A 8 58.57 33.41 18.46
CA VAL A 8 57.90 32.18 18.03
C VAL A 8 57.73 32.22 16.51
N ALA A 9 58.26 31.21 15.82
CA ALA A 9 58.11 31.06 14.37
C ALA A 9 56.65 30.72 14.01
N PRO A 10 56.10 31.25 12.89
CA PRO A 10 54.74 30.92 12.46
C PRO A 10 54.63 29.47 11.96
N PRO A 11 53.45 28.83 12.11
CA PRO A 11 53.24 27.44 11.74
C PRO A 11 53.36 27.21 10.23
N ASP A 12 53.96 26.08 9.86
CA ASP A 12 54.26 25.68 8.49
C ASP A 12 52.99 25.54 7.62
N SER A 13 53.04 26.21 6.47
CA SER A 13 52.03 26.18 5.40
C SER A 13 51.60 24.76 4.96
N GLN A 14 52.49 23.77 5.08
CA GLN A 14 52.24 22.37 4.69
C GLN A 14 51.17 21.69 5.56
N GLU A 15 51.01 22.11 6.81
CA GLU A 15 50.09 21.49 7.76
C GLU A 15 48.62 21.92 7.53
N ARG A 16 48.41 23.07 6.87
CA ARG A 16 47.09 23.57 6.49
C ARG A 16 46.48 22.78 5.33
N ALA A 17 47.31 22.32 4.37
CA ALA A 17 46.85 21.61 3.18
C ALA A 17 46.31 20.20 3.49
N ARG A 18 46.96 19.46 4.39
CA ARG A 18 46.53 18.09 4.79
C ARG A 18 45.19 18.06 5.53
N ARG A 19 44.77 19.19 6.10
CA ARG A 19 43.50 19.30 6.85
C ARG A 19 42.28 19.44 5.93
N VAL A 20 42.48 19.84 4.66
CA VAL A 20 41.39 20.06 3.69
C VAL A 20 40.94 18.74 3.05
N GLU A 21 41.86 17.83 2.74
CA GLU A 21 41.57 16.60 1.99
C GLU A 21 40.73 15.59 2.79
N LYS A 22 40.95 15.51 4.11
CA LYS A 22 40.33 14.52 5.01
C LYS A 22 38.84 14.76 5.30
N ARG A 23 38.31 15.95 4.98
CA ARG A 23 36.90 16.33 5.24
C ARG A 23 35.94 16.00 4.09
N SER A 24 36.47 15.61 2.93
CA SER A 24 35.70 15.41 1.69
C SER A 24 34.99 14.05 1.58
N GLY A 25 35.44 13.04 2.33
CA GLY A 25 34.84 11.70 2.30
C GLY A 25 33.46 11.64 2.96
N LEU A 26 33.28 12.36 4.08
CA LEU A 26 32.02 12.37 4.82
C LEU A 26 30.90 13.06 4.04
N ALA A 27 31.18 14.16 3.35
CA ALA A 27 30.19 14.85 2.52
C ALA A 27 29.71 13.98 1.35
N ARG A 28 30.60 13.18 0.75
CA ARG A 28 30.24 12.22 -0.32
C ARG A 28 29.41 11.05 0.22
N LEU A 29 29.75 10.52 1.39
CA LEU A 29 28.98 9.48 2.08
C LEU A 29 27.57 9.96 2.42
N LEU A 30 27.42 11.21 2.90
CA LEU A 30 26.12 11.80 3.21
C LEU A 30 25.27 12.01 1.95
N LEU A 31 25.85 12.44 0.82
CA LEU A 31 25.11 12.61 -0.44
C LEU A 31 24.64 11.26 -1.02
N VAL A 32 25.46 10.22 -0.95
CA VAL A 32 25.08 8.86 -1.39
C VAL A 32 23.98 8.30 -0.47
N ALA A 33 24.12 8.47 0.86
CA ALA A 33 23.10 8.03 1.82
C ALA A 33 21.76 8.75 1.63
N PHE A 34 21.78 10.06 1.39
CA PHE A 34 20.56 10.84 1.12
C PHE A 34 19.93 10.47 -0.23
N GLY A 35 20.75 10.19 -1.26
CA GLY A 35 20.28 9.72 -2.56
C GLY A 35 19.64 8.33 -2.52
N VAL A 36 20.23 7.39 -1.76
CA VAL A 36 19.65 6.04 -1.56
C VAL A 36 18.35 6.12 -0.75
N LEU A 37 18.30 6.97 0.28
CA LEU A 37 17.07 7.20 1.05
C LEU A 37 15.94 7.76 0.18
N LEU A 38 16.25 8.72 -0.70
CA LEU A 38 15.28 9.26 -1.66
C LEU A 38 14.82 8.22 -2.70
N LEU A 39 15.71 7.31 -3.13
CA LEU A 39 15.35 6.19 -4.01
C LEU A 39 14.42 5.17 -3.32
N THR A 40 14.61 4.92 -2.02
CA THR A 40 13.69 4.04 -1.26
C THR A 40 12.31 4.66 -1.02
N LEU A 41 12.23 5.98 -0.93
CA LEU A 41 10.95 6.71 -0.82
C LEU A 41 10.17 6.77 -2.14
N ALA A 42 10.82 6.56 -3.29
CA ALA A 42 10.17 6.49 -4.60
C ALA A 42 9.62 5.10 -4.94
N ALA A 43 10.04 4.05 -4.20
CA ALA A 43 9.38 2.77 -4.23
C ALA A 43 8.18 2.84 -3.27
N GLY A 44 7.06 3.40 -3.77
CA GLY A 44 5.80 3.42 -3.04
C GLY A 44 5.47 2.00 -2.58
N SER A 45 5.41 1.80 -1.27
CA SER A 45 4.81 0.61 -0.70
C SER A 45 3.35 0.60 -1.13
N ALA A 46 2.96 -0.34 -1.99
CA ALA A 46 1.57 -0.74 -2.15
C ALA A 46 1.12 -1.31 -0.80
N LEU A 47 0.56 -0.44 0.04
CA LEU A 47 -0.15 -0.87 1.22
C LEU A 47 -1.51 -1.32 0.70
N ALA A 48 -1.65 -2.61 0.39
CA ALA A 48 -2.97 -3.22 0.33
C ALA A 48 -3.54 -3.11 1.74
N ASP A 49 -4.45 -2.15 1.95
CA ASP A 49 -5.13 -1.99 3.23
C ASP A 49 -6.20 -3.08 3.31
N SER A 50 -5.94 -4.12 4.09
CA SER A 50 -6.95 -5.15 4.35
C SER A 50 -7.88 -4.59 5.41
N VAL A 51 -8.99 -3.99 4.98
CA VAL A 51 -10.06 -3.60 5.89
C VAL A 51 -10.74 -4.89 6.36
N ARG A 52 -10.90 -5.05 7.68
CA ARG A 52 -11.61 -6.18 8.28
C ARG A 52 -12.86 -5.67 8.97
N GLY A 53 -14.02 -6.18 8.56
CA GLY A 53 -15.30 -5.97 9.22
C GLY A 53 -15.36 -6.86 10.47
N GLY A 54 -15.94 -6.33 11.53
CA GLY A 54 -16.21 -7.08 12.75
C GLY A 54 -17.45 -6.47 13.36
N ASP A 55 -18.47 -7.31 13.53
CA ASP A 55 -19.71 -7.04 14.24
C ASP A 55 -20.70 -6.18 13.42
N THR A 56 -21.47 -6.81 12.51
CA THR A 56 -22.62 -6.22 11.76
C THR A 56 -22.28 -4.98 10.91
N SER A 57 -21.05 -4.89 10.43
CA SER A 57 -20.42 -3.64 10.02
C SER A 57 -19.98 -3.70 8.58
N ALA A 58 -20.91 -3.32 7.70
CA ALA A 58 -20.69 -2.85 6.33
C ALA A 58 -19.20 -2.56 6.01
N LEU A 59 -18.52 -3.53 5.41
CA LEU A 59 -17.13 -3.46 4.98
C LEU A 59 -17.05 -2.54 3.75
N ARG A 60 -16.23 -1.50 3.84
CA ARG A 60 -16.18 -0.43 2.85
C ARG A 60 -14.73 -0.14 2.45
N GLY A 61 -14.45 -0.27 1.16
CA GLY A 61 -13.20 0.13 0.51
C GLY A 61 -13.13 1.63 0.25
N THR A 62 -12.27 2.01 -0.70
CA THR A 62 -11.97 3.37 -1.11
C THR A 62 -12.03 3.49 -2.64
N ASN A 63 -11.22 4.38 -3.25
CA ASN A 63 -11.19 4.53 -4.72
C ASN A 63 -9.91 3.92 -5.32
N GLY A 64 -9.22 3.05 -4.59
CA GLY A 64 -8.05 2.32 -5.10
C GLY A 64 -8.23 0.83 -4.84
N GLY A 65 -7.60 -0.01 -5.65
CA GLY A 65 -7.78 -1.47 -5.55
C GLY A 65 -7.36 -2.05 -4.19
N GLU A 66 -8.29 -2.75 -3.56
CA GLU A 66 -8.20 -3.26 -2.21
C GLU A 66 -8.54 -4.75 -2.13
N ARG A 67 -8.18 -5.36 -1.00
CA ARG A 67 -8.61 -6.72 -0.68
C ARG A 67 -9.48 -6.69 0.55
N LEU A 68 -10.77 -6.88 0.35
CA LEU A 68 -11.81 -6.84 1.37
C LEU A 68 -12.32 -8.26 1.61
N ALA A 69 -12.24 -8.73 2.85
CA ALA A 69 -12.74 -10.04 3.21
C ALA A 69 -13.52 -9.96 4.51
N ASP A 70 -14.76 -10.44 4.47
CA ASP A 70 -15.49 -10.78 5.68
C ASP A 70 -15.23 -12.23 6.08
N PHE A 71 -15.40 -12.52 7.36
CA PHE A 71 -15.14 -13.83 7.95
C PHE A 71 -16.33 -14.35 8.78
N GLY A 72 -17.52 -13.78 8.63
CA GLY A 72 -18.76 -14.34 9.16
C GLY A 72 -19.92 -13.34 9.22
N ALA A 73 -21.12 -13.83 9.53
CA ALA A 73 -22.38 -13.09 9.62
C ALA A 73 -22.90 -12.54 8.28
N GLU A 74 -24.19 -12.15 8.27
CA GLU A 74 -24.79 -11.48 7.12
C GLU A 74 -24.28 -10.04 7.07
N ASP A 75 -23.37 -9.75 6.13
CA ASP A 75 -22.71 -8.46 6.05
C ASP A 75 -22.88 -7.78 4.68
N GLY A 76 -22.42 -6.54 4.59
CA GLY A 76 -22.42 -5.79 3.35
C GLY A 76 -21.00 -5.38 2.99
N ILE A 77 -20.57 -5.64 1.77
CA ILE A 77 -19.24 -5.33 1.25
C ILE A 77 -19.39 -4.34 0.09
N TRP A 78 -18.66 -3.22 0.15
CA TRP A 78 -18.60 -2.21 -0.90
C TRP A 78 -17.14 -1.92 -1.27
N GLY A 79 -16.70 -2.28 -2.48
CA GLY A 79 -15.37 -1.94 -2.99
C GLY A 79 -15.24 -0.45 -3.35
N PHE A 80 -16.30 0.09 -3.98
CA PHE A 80 -16.41 1.44 -4.54
C PHE A 80 -15.60 1.64 -5.82
N GLY A 81 -14.31 1.87 -5.74
CA GLY A 81 -13.52 2.21 -6.92
C GLY A 81 -12.13 1.61 -6.87
N GLY A 82 -11.60 1.22 -8.03
CA GLY A 82 -10.35 0.47 -8.11
C GLY A 82 -10.62 -0.98 -8.45
N ASP A 83 -9.56 -1.74 -8.70
CA ASP A 83 -9.66 -3.16 -9.01
C ASP A 83 -9.61 -3.94 -7.69
N ASP A 84 -10.77 -4.37 -7.19
CA ASP A 84 -10.91 -4.94 -5.85
C ASP A 84 -10.96 -6.47 -5.84
N GLU A 85 -10.50 -7.07 -4.74
CA GLU A 85 -10.70 -8.48 -4.43
C GLU A 85 -11.64 -8.61 -3.21
N LEU A 86 -12.91 -8.96 -3.46
CA LEU A 86 -13.98 -9.01 -2.47
C LEU A 86 -14.32 -10.47 -2.10
N TYR A 87 -14.34 -10.77 -0.81
CA TYR A 87 -14.66 -12.09 -0.27
C TYR A 87 -15.81 -11.98 0.73
N GLY A 88 -16.97 -12.57 0.37
CA GLY A 88 -18.20 -12.58 1.19
C GLY A 88 -17.97 -13.17 2.57
N GLY A 89 -17.37 -14.35 2.64
CA GLY A 89 -17.14 -15.03 3.92
C GLY A 89 -18.24 -16.05 4.17
N GLU A 90 -18.66 -16.22 5.43
CA GLU A 90 -19.79 -17.09 5.79
C GLU A 90 -21.01 -16.24 6.12
N GLY A 91 -22.16 -16.51 5.52
CA GLY A 91 -23.41 -15.78 5.76
C GLY A 91 -24.05 -15.29 4.47
N GLY A 92 -25.30 -14.79 4.56
CA GLY A 92 -25.94 -14.18 3.41
C GLY A 92 -25.52 -12.71 3.26
N ASP A 93 -24.68 -12.44 2.26
CA ASP A 93 -23.99 -11.17 2.08
C ASP A 93 -24.60 -10.29 0.98
N LEU A 94 -24.37 -8.99 1.09
CA LEU A 94 -24.53 -8.02 0.00
C LEU A 94 -23.16 -7.53 -0.46
N ILE A 95 -22.70 -7.98 -1.62
CA ILE A 95 -21.38 -7.65 -2.16
C ILE A 95 -21.53 -6.74 -3.38
N LEU A 96 -20.88 -5.57 -3.33
CA LEU A 96 -20.91 -4.56 -4.38
C LEU A 96 -19.48 -4.16 -4.76
N GLY A 97 -19.03 -4.54 -5.95
CA GLY A 97 -17.72 -4.21 -6.53
C GLY A 97 -17.53 -2.70 -6.68
N GLY A 98 -18.24 -2.12 -7.64
CA GLY A 98 -18.24 -0.67 -7.86
C GLY A 98 -17.68 -0.35 -9.24
N THR A 99 -16.62 0.45 -9.32
CA THR A 99 -15.97 0.78 -10.59
C THR A 99 -14.54 0.26 -10.62
N GLY A 100 -14.16 -0.46 -11.67
CA GLY A 100 -12.84 -1.09 -11.76
C GLY A 100 -13.02 -2.53 -12.20
N ASP A 101 -11.93 -3.26 -12.42
CA ASP A 101 -11.99 -4.68 -12.77
C ASP A 101 -11.94 -5.51 -11.47
N ASP A 102 -13.10 -5.94 -10.99
CA ASP A 102 -13.26 -6.56 -9.67
C ASP A 102 -13.27 -8.10 -9.70
N PHE A 103 -12.73 -8.71 -8.66
CA PHE A 103 -12.84 -10.15 -8.36
C PHE A 103 -13.71 -10.37 -7.13
N ILE A 104 -14.79 -11.14 -7.26
CA ILE A 104 -15.75 -11.41 -6.19
C ILE A 104 -15.84 -12.91 -5.92
N GLU A 105 -15.70 -13.31 -4.65
CA GLU A 105 -15.89 -14.67 -4.17
C GLU A 105 -17.00 -14.73 -3.11
N ALA A 106 -18.09 -15.42 -3.46
CA ALA A 106 -19.33 -15.57 -2.70
C ALA A 106 -19.78 -17.04 -2.81
N LYS A 107 -18.90 -17.97 -2.44
CA LYS A 107 -19.13 -19.43 -2.53
C LYS A 107 -19.04 -20.09 -1.18
N ASP A 108 -20.02 -19.82 -0.33
CA ASP A 108 -20.08 -20.32 1.03
C ASP A 108 -21.27 -21.25 1.28
N GLY A 109 -22.17 -21.38 0.30
CA GLY A 109 -23.38 -22.20 0.34
C GLY A 109 -24.62 -21.48 0.87
N GLU A 110 -24.51 -20.20 1.24
CA GLU A 110 -25.63 -19.36 1.65
C GLU A 110 -26.15 -18.54 0.45
N VAL A 111 -27.13 -17.65 0.68
CA VAL A 111 -27.74 -16.87 -0.40
C VAL A 111 -27.21 -15.44 -0.38
N ASP A 112 -26.42 -15.11 -1.39
CA ASP A 112 -25.80 -13.79 -1.53
C ASP A 112 -26.48 -12.93 -2.58
N PHE A 113 -26.27 -11.61 -2.45
CA PHE A 113 -26.57 -10.62 -3.46
C PHE A 113 -25.27 -10.00 -3.98
N VAL A 114 -24.93 -10.30 -5.22
CA VAL A 114 -23.68 -9.84 -5.84
C VAL A 114 -23.97 -8.85 -6.95
N GLY A 115 -23.40 -7.65 -6.86
CA GLY A 115 -23.36 -6.67 -7.95
C GLY A 115 -21.94 -6.27 -8.26
N CYS A 116 -21.48 -6.51 -9.48
CA CYS A 116 -20.09 -6.24 -9.83
C CYS A 116 -19.86 -4.75 -10.11
N GLY A 117 -20.79 -4.12 -10.82
CA GLY A 117 -20.74 -2.69 -11.12
C GLY A 117 -20.25 -2.42 -12.53
N SER A 118 -19.19 -1.63 -12.71
CA SER A 118 -18.68 -1.31 -14.03
C SER A 118 -17.21 -1.64 -14.15
N GLY A 119 -16.87 -2.42 -15.16
CA GLY A 119 -15.51 -2.85 -15.42
C GLY A 119 -15.54 -4.15 -16.23
N ASN A 120 -14.52 -4.97 -16.05
CA ASN A 120 -14.51 -6.36 -16.50
C ASN A 120 -14.38 -7.25 -15.28
N ASP A 121 -15.52 -7.60 -14.71
CA ASP A 121 -15.61 -8.22 -13.42
C ASP A 121 -15.73 -9.75 -13.50
N VAL A 122 -15.21 -10.41 -12.48
CA VAL A 122 -15.26 -11.85 -12.33
C VAL A 122 -15.88 -12.21 -11.00
N ALA A 123 -17.03 -12.88 -11.02
CA ALA A 123 -17.72 -13.37 -9.84
C ALA A 123 -17.73 -14.90 -9.78
N SER A 124 -17.23 -15.45 -8.67
CA SER A 124 -17.40 -16.85 -8.30
C SER A 124 -18.51 -16.93 -7.26
N VAL A 125 -19.64 -17.54 -7.64
CA VAL A 125 -20.91 -17.52 -6.89
C VAL A 125 -21.52 -18.91 -6.85
N ASP A 126 -22.39 -19.17 -5.88
CA ASP A 126 -23.20 -20.39 -5.84
C ASP A 126 -24.48 -20.26 -6.68
N LEU A 127 -25.08 -21.40 -7.03
CA LEU A 127 -26.31 -21.42 -7.85
C LEU A 127 -27.52 -20.79 -7.17
N VAL A 128 -27.47 -20.61 -5.85
CA VAL A 128 -28.55 -20.03 -5.04
C VAL A 128 -28.49 -18.51 -4.99
N ASP A 129 -27.37 -17.91 -5.43
CA ASP A 129 -27.11 -16.48 -5.34
C ASP A 129 -27.89 -15.66 -6.35
N ARG A 130 -28.03 -14.38 -6.00
CA ARG A 130 -28.66 -13.36 -6.81
C ARG A 130 -27.61 -12.42 -7.34
N VAL A 131 -27.08 -12.78 -8.50
CA VAL A 131 -26.11 -11.94 -9.21
C VAL A 131 -26.81 -10.94 -10.12
N ALA A 132 -26.43 -9.67 -10.00
CA ALA A 132 -26.85 -8.63 -10.89
C ALA A 132 -26.28 -8.84 -12.30
N ARG A 133 -26.90 -8.20 -13.29
CA ARG A 133 -26.53 -8.40 -14.71
C ARG A 133 -25.28 -7.63 -15.13
N ASP A 134 -24.64 -6.97 -14.18
CA ASP A 134 -23.48 -6.12 -14.34
C ASP A 134 -22.17 -6.87 -14.10
N CYS A 135 -22.21 -8.19 -13.84
CA CYS A 135 -21.03 -9.05 -13.83
C CYS A 135 -20.76 -9.63 -15.22
N GLU A 136 -19.57 -9.41 -15.77
CA GLU A 136 -19.18 -9.86 -17.11
C GLU A 136 -18.90 -11.36 -17.15
N THR A 137 -18.18 -11.88 -16.15
CA THR A 137 -17.80 -13.30 -16.06
C THR A 137 -18.27 -13.91 -14.76
N ILE A 138 -19.12 -14.94 -14.85
CA ILE A 138 -19.66 -15.64 -13.68
C ILE A 138 -19.23 -17.11 -13.69
N TYR A 139 -18.62 -17.57 -12.60
CA TYR A 139 -18.25 -18.97 -12.35
C TYR A 139 -19.19 -19.58 -11.31
N PRO A 140 -20.31 -20.21 -11.72
CA PRO A 140 -21.22 -20.87 -10.78
C PRO A 140 -20.56 -22.09 -10.10
N GLY A 141 -20.90 -22.34 -8.84
CA GLY A 141 -20.42 -23.43 -7.98
C GLY A 141 -21.47 -24.48 -7.68
#